data_AF-A0A7S2FSN6-F1
#
_entry.id   AF-A0A7S2FSN6-F1
#
_cell.length_a   1.000
_cell.length_b   1.000
_cell.length_c   1.000
_cell.angle_alpha   90.00
_cell.angle_beta   90.00
_cell.angle_gamma   90.00
#
_symmetry.space_group_name_H-M   'P 1'
#
loop_
_entity.id
_entity.type
_entity.pdbx_description
1 polymer ?
#
loop_
_entity_poly.entity_id
_entity_poly.type
_entity_poly.pdbx_seq_one_letter_code
_entity_poly.pdbx_strand_id
1 'polypeptide(L)'
;GVAGMRKYIETHGITGKTLVAVASGANMDFDRLRFVSERADTSETLISVQIPERPGAFLELYQHIFPRNVTEFSYRICGDPATIFMSFQASSQEDRDSVLGALRTSGFRPHDLGSNELAQTHGRHLVGG
;
A
#
# COMPACT_ATOMS: atom_id res chain seq x y z
N GLY A 1 -24.41 1.88 9.96
CA GLY A 1 -24.81 3.16 10.59
C GLY A 1 -23.90 4.31 10.20
N VAL A 2 -22.67 4.32 10.72
CA VAL A 2 -21.73 5.46 10.62
C VAL A 2 -21.32 5.82 9.18
N ALA A 3 -20.97 4.84 8.32
CA ALA A 3 -20.57 5.12 6.94
C ALA A 3 -21.68 5.80 6.11
N GLY A 4 -22.93 5.36 6.29
CA GLY A 4 -24.09 5.98 5.63
C GLY A 4 -24.37 7.40 6.13
N MET A 5 -24.20 7.64 7.44
CA MET A 5 -24.31 8.97 8.02
C MET A 5 -23.24 9.93 7.45
N ARG A 6 -21.97 9.50 7.37
CA ARG A 6 -20.89 10.32 6.80
C ARG A 6 -21.21 10.74 5.36
N LYS A 7 -21.61 9.77 4.52
CA LYS A 7 -22.03 10.04 3.14
C LYS A 7 -23.20 11.03 3.08
N TYR A 8 -24.19 10.87 3.96
CA TYR A 8 -25.36 11.75 4.01
C TYR A 8 -25.01 13.20 4.39
N ILE A 9 -24.11 13.39 5.36
CA ILE A 9 -23.59 14.71 5.76
C ILE A 9 -22.87 15.38 4.59
N GLU A 10 -21.97 14.65 3.93
CA GLU A 10 -21.18 15.15 2.79
C GLU A 10 -22.09 15.53 1.62
N THR A 11 -23.09 14.70 1.28
CA THR A 11 -24.03 14.98 0.18
C THR A 11 -24.95 16.18 0.45
N HIS A 12 -25.35 16.42 1.70
CA HIS A 12 -26.33 17.46 2.04
C HIS A 12 -25.72 18.69 2.72
N GLY A 13 -24.39 18.76 2.84
CA GLY A 13 -23.68 19.90 3.43
C GLY A 13 -24.10 20.20 4.87
N ILE A 14 -24.47 19.18 5.64
CA ILE A 14 -25.05 19.37 6.97
C ILE A 14 -23.96 19.85 7.94
N THR A 15 -24.17 21.01 8.54
CA THR A 15 -23.28 21.58 9.58
C THR A 15 -24.08 22.00 10.80
N GLY A 16 -23.43 22.03 11.98
CA GLY A 16 -24.04 22.54 13.22
C GLY A 16 -25.20 21.72 13.80
N LYS A 17 -25.36 20.45 13.41
CA LYS A 17 -26.41 19.55 13.93
C LYS A 17 -25.80 18.37 14.69
N THR A 18 -26.51 17.92 15.73
CA THR A 18 -26.20 16.67 16.43
C THR A 18 -26.84 15.50 15.70
N LEU A 19 -26.02 14.52 15.30
CA LEU A 19 -26.44 13.33 14.56
C LEU A 19 -26.06 12.09 15.37
N VAL A 20 -26.96 11.10 15.44
CA VAL A 20 -26.74 9.85 16.19
C VAL A 20 -26.86 8.65 15.25
N ALA A 21 -25.80 7.85 15.14
CA ALA A 21 -25.79 6.61 14.39
C ALA A 21 -25.98 5.43 15.34
N VAL A 22 -26.92 4.55 15.05
CA VAL A 22 -27.04 3.28 15.78
C VAL A 22 -25.98 2.31 15.25
N ALA A 23 -25.12 1.83 16.15
CA ALA A 23 -24.18 0.74 15.88
C ALA A 23 -24.91 -0.61 16.07
N SER A 24 -25.50 -1.12 14.99
CA SER A 24 -26.14 -2.44 14.97
C SER A 24 -25.23 -3.48 14.32
N GLY A 25 -25.00 -4.61 14.99
CA GLY A 25 -24.20 -5.73 14.47
C GLY A 25 -22.75 -5.69 14.95
N ALA A 26 -22.49 -6.35 16.08
CA ALA A 26 -21.15 -6.61 16.62
C ALA A 26 -20.78 -8.11 16.57
N ASN A 27 -21.64 -8.95 16.00
CA ASN A 27 -21.42 -10.39 15.89
C ASN A 27 -20.60 -10.72 14.63
N MET A 28 -19.35 -10.28 14.61
CA MET A 28 -18.39 -10.64 13.56
C MET A 28 -17.42 -11.69 14.10
N ASP A 29 -17.13 -12.72 13.29
CA ASP A 29 -16.07 -13.67 13.60
C ASP A 29 -14.67 -13.07 13.30
N PHE A 30 -13.62 -13.73 13.80
CA PHE A 30 -12.25 -13.30 13.64
C PHE A 30 -11.74 -13.37 12.18
N ASP A 31 -12.29 -14.25 11.34
CA ASP A 31 -11.92 -14.36 9.93
C ASP A 31 -12.46 -13.17 9.12
N ARG A 32 -13.66 -12.69 9.45
CA ARG A 32 -14.27 -11.48 8.88
C ARG A 32 -13.52 -10.22 9.30
N LEU A 33 -13.00 -10.17 10.53
CA LEU A 33 -12.18 -9.05 10.99
C LEU A 33 -10.89 -8.91 10.16
N ARG A 34 -10.25 -10.04 9.81
CA ARG A 34 -9.07 -10.03 8.93
C ARG A 34 -9.39 -9.42 7.57
N PHE A 35 -10.50 -9.80 6.95
CA PHE A 35 -10.92 -9.26 5.66
C PHE A 35 -11.25 -7.76 5.72
N VAL A 36 -11.88 -7.31 6.81
CA VAL A 36 -12.15 -5.88 7.04
C VAL A 36 -10.85 -5.11 7.24
N SER A 37 -9.89 -5.66 7.99
CA SER A 37 -8.57 -5.07 8.21
C SER A 37 -7.77 -4.97 6.91
N GLU A 38 -7.71 -6.05 6.11
CA GLU A 38 -7.00 -6.08 4.83
C GLU A 38 -7.57 -5.08 3.81
N ARG A 39 -8.87 -4.76 3.88
CA ARG A 39 -9.53 -3.75 3.04
C ARG A 39 -9.48 -2.33 3.60
N ALA A 40 -9.36 -2.18 4.92
CA ALA A 40 -9.25 -0.88 5.58
C ALA A 40 -7.81 -0.37 5.62
N ASP A 41 -6.82 -1.25 5.47
CA ASP A 41 -5.41 -0.88 5.48
C ASP A 41 -5.02 -0.20 4.15
N THR A 42 -5.27 1.09 4.09
CA THR A 42 -4.97 1.95 2.94
C THR A 42 -3.55 2.54 3.04
N SER A 43 -2.74 2.09 4.00
CA SER A 43 -1.45 2.70 4.33
C SER A 43 -0.27 2.11 3.55
N GLU A 44 -0.46 0.98 2.87
CA GLU A 44 0.62 0.29 2.16
C GLU A 44 0.86 0.90 0.76
N THR A 45 2.11 1.27 0.52
CA THR A 45 2.62 1.66 -0.80
C THR A 45 3.25 0.45 -1.46
N LEU A 46 2.59 -0.11 -2.47
CA LEU A 46 3.10 -1.21 -3.29
C LEU A 46 3.83 -0.66 -4.52
N ILE A 47 5.08 -1.09 -4.73
CA ILE A 47 5.90 -0.71 -5.87
C ILE A 47 6.54 -1.93 -6.54
N SER A 48 6.83 -1.83 -7.84
CA SER A 48 7.86 -2.65 -8.47
C SER A 48 9.07 -1.78 -8.83
N VAL A 49 10.27 -2.32 -8.69
CA VAL A 49 11.50 -1.60 -9.00
C VAL A 49 12.49 -2.53 -9.70
N GLN A 50 13.05 -2.05 -10.81
CA GLN A 50 14.14 -2.73 -11.50
C GLN A 50 15.46 -2.44 -10.80
N ILE A 51 16.21 -3.48 -10.49
CA ILE A 51 17.55 -3.38 -9.90
C ILE A 51 18.58 -4.10 -10.77
N PRO A 52 19.80 -3.55 -10.91
CA PRO A 52 20.89 -4.25 -11.60
C PRO A 52 21.37 -5.45 -10.78
N GLU A 53 21.76 -6.53 -11.46
CA GLU A 53 22.33 -7.73 -10.83
C GLU A 53 23.78 -7.49 -10.39
N ARG A 54 23.97 -6.65 -9.37
CA ARG A 54 25.27 -6.39 -8.76
C ARG A 54 25.21 -6.40 -7.23
N PRO A 55 26.30 -6.81 -6.56
CA PRO A 55 26.42 -6.69 -5.11
C PRO A 55 26.14 -5.25 -4.66
N GLY A 56 25.31 -5.10 -3.63
CA GLY A 56 24.96 -3.81 -3.04
C GLY A 56 23.74 -3.09 -3.65
N ALA A 57 23.26 -3.49 -4.83
CA ALA A 57 22.12 -2.81 -5.48
C ALA A 57 20.85 -2.80 -4.61
N PHE A 58 20.54 -3.91 -3.94
CA PHE A 58 19.42 -3.98 -3.01
C PHE A 58 19.63 -3.12 -1.76
N LEU A 59 20.85 -3.04 -1.24
CA LEU A 59 21.15 -2.22 -0.07
C LEU A 59 20.96 -0.73 -0.40
N GLU A 60 21.45 -0.28 -1.55
CA GLU A 60 21.24 1.09 -2.05
C GLU A 60 19.74 1.39 -2.20
N LEU A 61 18.95 0.46 -2.76
CA LEU A 61 17.49 0.59 -2.83
C LEU A 61 16.88 0.74 -1.43
N TYR A 62 17.21 -0.17 -0.50
CA TYR A 62 16.64 -0.21 0.83
C TYR A 62 16.98 1.04 1.66
N GLN A 63 18.15 1.65 1.45
CA GLN A 63 18.55 2.89 2.11
C GLN A 63 17.60 4.07 1.80
N HIS A 64 16.96 4.09 0.63
CA HIS A 64 15.96 5.11 0.29
C HIS A 64 14.61 4.90 0.98
N ILE A 65 14.35 3.67 1.43
CA ILE A 65 13.08 3.27 2.02
C ILE A 65 13.16 3.36 3.54
N PHE A 66 14.31 3.00 4.12
CA PHE A 66 14.61 3.20 5.53
C PHE A 66 14.29 4.66 5.96
N PRO A 67 13.66 4.88 7.13
CA PRO A 67 13.30 3.93 8.19
C PRO A 67 11.88 3.35 8.08
N ARG A 68 11.23 3.42 6.91
CA ARG A 68 9.84 2.99 6.74
C ARG A 68 9.72 1.48 6.91
N ASN A 69 8.61 1.04 7.50
CA ASN A 69 8.33 -0.37 7.70
C ASN A 69 8.04 -1.05 6.36
N VAL A 70 8.79 -2.11 6.04
CA VAL A 70 8.59 -2.92 4.83
C VAL A 70 7.71 -4.10 5.21
N THR A 71 6.53 -4.19 4.61
CA THR A 71 5.53 -5.22 4.93
C THR A 71 5.58 -6.39 3.96
N GLU A 72 6.07 -6.17 2.74
CA GLU A 72 6.22 -7.23 1.74
C GLU A 72 7.48 -6.99 0.91
N PHE A 73 8.19 -8.06 0.61
CA PHE A 73 9.32 -8.06 -0.29
C PHE A 73 9.33 -9.38 -1.05
N SER A 74 9.30 -9.28 -2.37
CA SER A 74 9.39 -10.41 -3.27
C SER A 74 10.38 -10.11 -4.38
N TYR A 75 11.30 -11.05 -4.57
CA TYR A 75 12.38 -10.94 -5.53
C TYR A 75 12.40 -12.18 -6.40
N ARG A 76 12.41 -11.97 -7.71
CA ARG A 76 12.58 -13.05 -8.69
C ARG A 76 13.60 -12.61 -9.72
N ILE A 77 14.62 -13.44 -9.88
CA ILE A 77 15.59 -13.28 -10.96
C ILE A 77 14.89 -13.65 -12.27
N CYS A 78 14.71 -12.67 -13.14
CA CYS A 78 14.11 -12.84 -14.46
C CYS A 78 14.86 -11.97 -15.48
N GLY A 79 16.16 -12.25 -15.64
CA GLY A 79 17.09 -11.45 -16.45
C GLY A 79 17.79 -10.34 -15.66
N ASP A 80 18.58 -9.55 -16.38
CA ASP A 80 19.26 -8.35 -15.89
C ASP A 80 18.74 -7.14 -16.70
N PRO A 81 18.04 -6.17 -16.06
CA PRO A 81 17.84 -6.02 -14.62
C PRO A 81 16.76 -6.93 -14.02
N ALA A 82 16.94 -7.36 -12.77
CA ALA A 82 15.92 -8.07 -12.02
C ALA A 82 14.83 -7.13 -11.51
N THR A 83 13.65 -7.69 -11.21
CA THR A 83 12.52 -6.91 -10.69
C THR A 83 12.20 -7.32 -9.25
N ILE A 84 12.15 -6.33 -8.37
CA ILE A 84 11.67 -6.46 -7.00
C ILE A 84 10.24 -5.95 -6.94
N PHE A 85 9.37 -6.69 -6.26
CA PHE A 85 8.09 -6.20 -5.77
C PHE A 85 8.22 -5.95 -4.28
N MET A 86 7.79 -4.77 -3.82
CA MET A 86 7.86 -4.46 -2.39
C MET A 86 6.72 -3.55 -1.94
N SER A 87 6.32 -3.74 -0.69
CA SER A 87 5.33 -2.92 0.01
C SER A 87 5.97 -2.28 1.22
N PHE A 88 5.73 -0.99 1.43
CA PHE A 88 6.15 -0.29 2.63
C PHE A 88 5.06 0.67 3.12
N GLN A 89 5.08 0.97 4.42
CA GLN A 89 4.15 1.90 5.04
C GLN A 89 4.71 3.30 4.96
N ALA A 90 4.05 4.15 4.15
CA ALA A 90 4.32 5.57 4.10
C ALA A 90 3.42 6.30 5.11
N SER A 91 3.96 7.33 5.74
CA SER A 91 3.21 8.14 6.71
C SER A 91 2.17 9.07 6.06
N SER A 92 2.40 9.45 4.80
CA SER A 92 1.49 10.25 3.98
C SER A 92 1.73 10.01 2.49
N GLN A 93 0.89 10.60 1.64
CA GLN A 93 1.08 10.57 0.19
C GLN A 93 2.36 11.33 -0.22
N GLU A 94 2.67 12.44 0.44
CA GLU A 94 3.90 13.22 0.21
C GLU A 94 5.15 12.41 0.59
N ASP A 95 5.08 11.63 1.67
CA ASP A 95 6.17 10.75 2.10
C ASP A 95 6.45 9.66 1.05
N ARG A 96 5.38 9.02 0.54
CA ARG A 96 5.46 8.08 -0.58
C ARG A 96 6.09 8.72 -1.81
N ASP A 97 5.62 9.89 -2.23
CA ASP A 97 6.10 10.57 -3.43
C ASP A 97 7.56 10.99 -3.27
N SER A 98 7.99 11.38 -2.06
CA SER A 98 9.38 11.66 -1.72
C SER A 98 10.28 10.42 -1.89
N VAL A 99 9.84 9.23 -1.46
CA VAL A 99 10.58 7.98 -1.65
C VAL A 99 10.72 7.66 -3.14
N LEU A 100 9.62 7.71 -3.88
CA LEU A 100 9.62 7.45 -5.32
C LEU A 100 10.52 8.43 -6.08
N GLY A 101 10.52 9.70 -5.69
CA GLY A 101 11.41 10.73 -6.24
C GLY A 101 12.89 10.47 -5.95
N ALA A 102 13.22 10.09 -4.71
CA ALA A 102 14.58 9.75 -4.31
C ALA A 102 15.10 8.54 -5.11
N LEU A 103 14.29 7.49 -5.23
CA LEU A 103 14.60 6.30 -6.01
C LEU A 103 14.90 6.63 -7.49
N ARG A 104 14.06 7.46 -8.12
CA ARG A 104 14.26 7.92 -9.50
C ARG A 104 15.56 8.70 -9.67
N THR A 105 15.90 9.54 -8.70
CA THR A 105 17.11 10.37 -8.72
C THR A 105 18.37 9.50 -8.59
N SER A 106 18.30 8.41 -7.83
CA SER A 106 19.38 7.42 -7.68
C SER A 106 19.49 6.44 -8.86
N GLY A 107 18.69 6.61 -9.92
CA GLY A 107 18.75 5.80 -11.12
C GLY A 107 17.89 4.52 -11.09
N PHE A 108 17.14 4.29 -10.01
CA PHE A 108 16.14 3.23 -9.98
C PHE A 108 14.90 3.61 -10.79
N ARG A 109 14.16 2.60 -11.25
CA ARG A 109 12.91 2.78 -11.99
C ARG A 109 11.73 2.22 -11.18
N PRO A 110 11.23 2.96 -10.17
CA PRO A 110 10.08 2.52 -9.39
C PRO A 110 8.78 2.77 -10.17
N HIS A 111 7.96 1.72 -10.27
CA HIS A 111 6.58 1.76 -10.74
C HIS A 111 5.65 1.59 -9.56
N ASP A 112 4.70 2.52 -9.44
CA ASP A 112 3.70 2.48 -8.41
C ASP A 112 2.54 1.55 -8.80
N LEU A 113 2.20 0.61 -7.92
CA LEU A 113 1.16 -0.38 -8.14
C LEU A 113 -0.06 -0.17 -7.22
N GLY A 114 -0.06 0.88 -6.38
CA GLY A 114 -1.11 1.12 -5.39
C GLY A 114 -2.50 1.41 -5.99
N SER A 115 -2.59 1.90 -7.22
CA SER A 115 -3.87 2.10 -7.93
C SER A 115 -4.31 0.90 -8.75
N ASN A 116 -3.52 -0.18 -8.78
CA ASN A 116 -3.80 -1.35 -9.60
C ASN A 116 -4.44 -2.44 -8.74
N GLU A 117 -5.77 -2.38 -8.57
CA GLU A 117 -6.58 -3.35 -7.79
C GLU A 117 -6.33 -4.83 -8.20
N LEU A 118 -5.85 -5.07 -9.44
CA LEU A 118 -5.46 -6.40 -9.92
C LEU A 118 -4.18 -6.93 -9.23
N ALA A 119 -3.22 -6.07 -8.88
CA ALA A 119 -2.00 -6.45 -8.18
C ALA A 119 -2.28 -6.77 -6.70
N GLN A 120 -3.13 -6.00 -6.02
CA GLN A 120 -3.55 -6.26 -4.64
C GLN A 120 -4.34 -7.57 -4.49
N THR A 121 -5.20 -7.91 -5.46
CA THR A 121 -6.09 -9.07 -5.35
C THR A 121 -5.47 -10.37 -5.86
N HIS A 122 -4.63 -10.33 -6.90
CA HIS A 122 -4.12 -11.54 -7.56
C HIS A 122 -2.59 -11.67 -7.55
N GLY A 123 -1.83 -10.57 -7.40
CA GLY A 123 -0.36 -10.61 -7.38
C GLY A 123 0.22 -11.39 -6.20
N ARG A 124 -0.34 -11.22 -4.99
CA ARG A 124 0.09 -11.90 -3.75
C ARG A 124 0.05 -13.43 -3.83
N HIS A 125 -0.77 -14.00 -4.72
CA HIS A 125 -0.90 -15.44 -4.91
C HIS A 125 -0.22 -15.97 -6.18
N LEU A 126 0.25 -15.10 -7.07
CA LEU A 126 0.84 -15.50 -8.37
C LEU A 126 2.37 -15.40 -8.42
N VAL A 127 3.02 -14.74 -7.46
CA VAL A 127 4.49 -14.59 -7.44
C VAL A 127 5.21 -15.83 -6.83
N GLY A 128 4.46 -16.86 -6.43
CA GLY A 128 4.96 -18.09 -5.81
C GLY A 128 4.91 -19.36 -6.67
N GLY A 129 4.95 -19.23 -8.01
CA GLY A 129 5.13 -20.37 -8.92
C GLY A 129 6.58 -20.68 -9.21
#